data_AF-A0A453H943-F1
#
_entry.id   AF-A0A453H943-F1
#
_cell.length_a   1.000
_cell.length_b   1.000
_cell.length_c   1.000
_cell.angle_alpha   90.00
_cell.angle_beta   90.00
_cell.angle_gamma   90.00
#
_symmetry.space_group_name_H-M   'P 1'
#
loop_
_entity.id
_entity.type
_entity.pdbx_description
1 polymer ?
#
loop_
_entity_poly.entity_id
_entity_poly.type
_entity_poly.pdbx_seq_one_letter_code
_entity_poly.pdbx_strand_id
1 'polypeptide(L)'
;VVLLIEKCNACFSNRGVITIRYYGGWAAPNIYFLGFAGVVKFGNIRIGGMSGIHKQHDYHRGHHERPPYDNATIRSVYHVRHYDVLKLMHVKEPLDIFMSHDWPLGITEYGNWERLLREKPFFTEEVHQRKLGSESAAKLLNKLKPPYWFSAHLHCRFPAIIQHGEDGPTTKFLALDKCLPGRNFLQVIDIPSNPGPYEIQYDEEWLAITRRFNSAFPLTRMPCTIRNEELDIQDDRQWVRSKLNARGAKTFDFVQTAPPYDPSRPVYNPPIAVPCRNPQTESFLQFLELPYLLDSSNPGGVDINVSSSQAAPALDNDDIELPDEVEDDEDDEE
;
A
#
# COMPACT_ATOMS: atom_id res chain seq x y z
N VAL A 1 0.33 -2.37 -22.08
CA VAL A 1 -0.45 -2.68 -20.85
C VAL A 1 0.52 -2.60 -19.69
N VAL A 2 0.25 -1.77 -18.69
CA VAL A 2 1.04 -1.68 -17.45
C VAL A 2 0.15 -2.19 -16.33
N LEU A 3 0.64 -3.15 -15.54
CA LEU A 3 -0.02 -3.66 -14.36
C LEU A 3 0.46 -2.86 -13.14
N LEU A 4 -0.47 -2.25 -12.42
CA LEU A 4 -0.22 -1.59 -11.16
C LEU A 4 -0.62 -2.54 -10.02
N ILE A 5 0.28 -2.77 -9.06
CA ILE A 5 0.03 -3.69 -7.94
C ILE A 5 0.21 -3.01 -6.58
N GLU A 6 -0.61 -3.43 -5.61
CA GLU A 6 -0.62 -3.01 -4.20
C GLU A 6 -0.24 -4.15 -3.23
N LYS A 7 0.00 -5.37 -3.73
CA LYS A 7 0.54 -6.47 -2.91
C LYS A 7 1.49 -7.27 -3.77
N CYS A 8 2.73 -7.42 -3.30
CA CYS A 8 3.75 -8.18 -3.99
C CYS A 8 4.42 -9.14 -3.02
N ASN A 9 3.87 -10.35 -2.85
CA ASN A 9 4.49 -11.40 -2.03
C ASN A 9 5.91 -11.76 -2.54
N ALA A 10 6.19 -11.56 -3.83
CA ALA A 10 7.53 -11.72 -4.40
C ALA A 10 8.56 -10.72 -3.86
N CYS A 11 8.12 -9.57 -3.30
CA CYS A 11 9.01 -8.64 -2.59
C CYS A 11 9.34 -9.09 -1.17
N PHE A 12 8.67 -10.12 -0.63
CA PHE A 12 8.78 -10.50 0.77
C PHE A 12 9.17 -11.97 0.98
N SER A 13 9.12 -12.84 -0.04
CA SER A 13 9.38 -14.28 0.10
C SER A 13 10.77 -14.61 0.69
N ASN A 14 10.83 -15.63 1.55
CA ASN A 14 12.01 -16.22 2.21
C ASN A 14 13.17 -16.66 1.28
N ARG A 15 13.04 -16.45 -0.03
CA ARG A 15 13.94 -16.94 -1.07
C ARG A 15 15.01 -15.90 -1.42
N GLY A 16 15.86 -15.60 -0.44
CA GLY A 16 17.25 -15.18 -0.62
C GLY A 16 17.59 -13.95 -1.47
N VAL A 17 16.66 -13.23 -2.10
CA VAL A 17 16.95 -11.92 -2.73
C VAL A 17 15.79 -10.98 -2.42
N ILE A 18 15.84 -10.38 -1.24
CA ILE A 18 14.76 -9.52 -0.78
C ILE A 18 15.26 -8.09 -0.70
N THR A 19 14.74 -7.24 -1.57
CA THR A 19 14.84 -5.81 -1.38
C THR A 19 13.45 -5.23 -1.18
N ILE A 20 13.21 -4.71 0.02
CA ILE A 20 11.99 -3.98 0.34
C ILE A 20 11.87 -2.81 -0.64
N ARG A 21 10.84 -2.83 -1.47
CA ARG A 21 10.50 -1.72 -2.38
C ARG A 21 9.56 -0.75 -1.70
N TYR A 22 9.97 -0.18 -0.56
CA TYR A 22 9.13 0.69 0.26
C TYR A 22 8.57 1.88 -0.56
N TYR A 23 9.42 2.52 -1.37
CA TYR A 23 9.07 3.65 -2.23
C TYR A 23 8.45 3.26 -3.59
N GLY A 24 8.17 1.97 -3.79
CA GLY A 24 7.68 1.44 -5.07
C GLY A 24 8.76 1.25 -6.13
N GLY A 25 8.33 0.90 -7.34
CA GLY A 25 9.18 0.67 -8.50
C GLY A 25 8.75 -0.54 -9.33
N TRP A 26 9.45 -0.81 -10.43
CA TRP A 26 9.14 -1.93 -11.31
C TRP A 26 9.53 -3.25 -10.66
N ALA A 27 8.54 -4.09 -10.37
CA ALA A 27 8.72 -5.46 -9.86
C ALA A 27 9.13 -6.42 -10.98
N ALA A 28 8.64 -6.19 -12.19
CA ALA A 28 8.97 -6.90 -13.42
C ALA A 28 8.71 -5.96 -14.61
N PRO A 29 9.13 -6.30 -15.84
CA PRO A 29 8.73 -5.56 -17.03
C PRO A 29 7.19 -5.43 -17.09
N ASN A 30 6.69 -4.21 -17.26
CA ASN A 30 5.25 -3.87 -17.27
C ASN A 30 4.49 -4.12 -15.95
N ILE A 31 5.17 -4.41 -14.83
CA ILE A 31 4.54 -4.56 -13.50
C ILE A 31 5.16 -3.54 -12.54
N TYR A 32 4.39 -2.52 -12.19
CA TYR A 32 4.80 -1.45 -11.27
C TYR A 32 4.15 -1.65 -9.90
N PHE A 33 4.97 -1.70 -8.85
CA PHE A 33 4.51 -1.70 -7.47
C PHE A 33 4.50 -0.26 -6.94
N LEU A 34 3.37 0.20 -6.39
CA LEU A 34 3.25 1.57 -5.88
C LEU A 34 4.11 1.86 -4.64
N GLY A 35 4.58 0.81 -3.97
CA GLY A 35 5.22 0.92 -2.67
C GLY A 35 4.22 0.72 -1.55
N PHE A 36 4.62 0.96 -0.31
CA PHE A 36 3.75 0.78 0.85
C PHE A 36 2.61 1.80 0.86
N ALA A 37 2.91 3.00 0.37
CA ALA A 37 1.96 4.00 -0.06
C ALA A 37 2.58 4.74 -1.25
N GLY A 38 1.75 5.20 -2.17
CA GLY A 38 2.23 5.84 -3.39
C GLY A 38 1.18 6.67 -4.11
N VAL A 39 1.63 7.67 -4.87
CA VAL A 39 0.82 8.28 -5.94
C VAL A 39 1.69 8.39 -7.20
N VAL A 40 1.13 7.96 -8.32
CA VAL A 40 1.75 8.08 -9.64
C VAL A 40 0.75 8.66 -10.64
N LYS A 41 1.27 9.07 -11.80
CA LYS A 41 0.47 9.47 -12.95
C LYS A 41 0.58 8.44 -14.06
N PHE A 42 -0.51 8.23 -14.78
CA PHE A 42 -0.54 7.51 -16.05
C PHE A 42 -1.30 8.36 -17.08
N GLY A 43 -0.57 9.00 -17.99
CA GLY A 43 -1.10 10.13 -18.73
C GLY A 43 -1.52 11.26 -17.77
N ASN A 44 -2.77 11.69 -17.83
CA ASN A 44 -3.32 12.69 -16.92
C ASN A 44 -4.04 12.11 -15.69
N ILE A 45 -4.10 10.78 -15.55
CA ILE A 45 -4.79 10.11 -14.45
C ILE A 45 -3.87 10.00 -13.24
N ARG A 46 -4.32 10.46 -12.07
CA ARG A 46 -3.62 10.31 -10.78
C ARG A 46 -4.15 9.09 -10.04
N ILE A 47 -3.24 8.18 -9.75
CA ILE A 47 -3.54 6.90 -9.09
C ILE A 47 -2.79 6.86 -7.77
N GLY A 48 -3.55 6.86 -6.67
CA GLY A 48 -3.01 6.66 -5.32
C GLY A 48 -3.20 5.23 -4.84
N GLY A 49 -2.40 4.81 -3.87
CA GLY A 49 -2.53 3.49 -3.28
C GLY A 49 -1.95 3.36 -1.89
N MET A 50 -2.49 2.41 -1.14
CA MET A 50 -2.00 1.97 0.16
C MET A 50 -1.98 0.45 0.20
N SER A 51 -0.77 -0.10 0.30
CA SER A 51 -0.52 -1.52 0.33
C SER A 51 -0.65 -2.07 1.75
N GLY A 52 -1.09 -3.32 1.86
CA GLY A 52 -1.06 -4.06 3.13
C GLY A 52 -2.39 -4.20 3.86
N ILE A 53 -2.31 -4.85 5.03
CA ILE A 53 -3.45 -5.21 5.89
C ILE A 53 -3.41 -4.39 7.18
N HIS A 54 -4.54 -3.87 7.64
CA HIS A 54 -4.58 -3.10 8.90
C HIS A 54 -4.54 -4.02 10.12
N LYS A 55 -3.50 -3.90 10.95
CA LYS A 55 -3.42 -4.57 12.25
C LYS A 55 -3.09 -3.55 13.35
N GLN A 56 -4.00 -3.40 14.30
CA GLN A 56 -3.96 -2.32 15.29
C GLN A 56 -2.67 -2.33 16.14
N HIS A 57 -2.18 -3.53 16.52
CA HIS A 57 -0.97 -3.67 17.33
C HIS A 57 0.33 -3.25 16.63
N ASP A 58 0.33 -3.24 15.30
CA ASP A 58 1.49 -2.83 14.48
C ASP A 58 1.32 -1.43 13.86
N TYR A 59 0.09 -0.90 13.83
CA TYR A 59 -0.23 0.35 13.13
C TYR A 59 0.66 1.52 13.52
N HIS A 60 0.98 1.68 14.80
CA HIS A 60 1.81 2.77 15.28
C HIS A 60 3.32 2.45 15.27
N ARG A 61 3.75 1.24 14.91
CA ARG A 61 5.18 0.88 14.88
C ARG A 61 5.87 1.51 13.67
N GLY A 62 7.20 1.46 13.64
CA GLY A 62 7.99 1.74 12.44
C GLY A 62 8.18 0.51 11.54
N HIS A 63 8.68 0.78 10.33
CA HIS A 63 9.13 -0.24 9.37
C HIS A 63 10.51 -0.76 9.77
N HIS A 64 10.50 -1.71 10.69
CA HIS A 64 11.69 -2.27 11.34
C HIS A 64 12.08 -3.65 10.82
N GLU A 65 11.20 -4.26 10.03
CA GLU A 65 11.37 -5.60 9.48
C GLU A 65 12.51 -5.59 8.46
N ARG A 66 13.48 -6.49 8.64
CA ARG A 66 14.65 -6.60 7.75
C ARG A 66 14.94 -8.08 7.46
N PRO A 67 15.41 -8.41 6.25
CA PRO A 67 15.91 -9.74 5.95
C PRO A 67 17.11 -10.12 6.86
N PRO A 68 17.25 -11.40 7.23
CA PRO A 68 16.30 -12.48 6.98
C PRO A 68 15.04 -12.32 7.86
N TYR A 69 13.86 -12.48 7.25
CA TYR A 69 12.60 -12.42 7.99
C TYR A 69 12.37 -13.70 8.79
N ASP A 70 11.85 -13.55 10.00
CA ASP A 70 11.22 -14.62 10.75
C ASP A 70 9.70 -14.67 10.47
N ASN A 71 9.00 -15.65 11.06
CA ASN A 71 7.56 -15.82 10.89
C ASN A 71 6.72 -14.64 11.37
N ALA A 72 7.25 -13.78 12.25
CA ALA A 72 6.55 -12.60 12.74
C ALA A 72 6.75 -11.43 11.76
N THR A 73 8.00 -11.15 11.40
CA THR A 73 8.39 -10.03 10.54
C THR A 73 7.98 -10.24 9.09
N ILE A 74 7.88 -11.48 8.59
CA ILE A 74 7.31 -11.76 7.28
C ILE A 74 5.83 -11.38 7.19
N ARG A 75 5.10 -11.47 8.32
CA ARG A 75 3.70 -11.06 8.41
C ARG A 75 3.58 -9.57 8.63
N SER A 76 4.34 -9.03 9.59
CA SER A 76 4.24 -7.63 9.95
C SER A 76 4.74 -6.67 8.85
N VAL A 77 5.64 -7.11 7.96
CA VAL A 77 6.18 -6.27 6.88
C VAL A 77 5.11 -5.72 5.93
N TYR A 78 3.97 -6.38 5.77
CA TYR A 78 2.87 -5.87 4.94
C TYR A 78 1.71 -5.32 5.78
N HIS A 79 1.88 -5.13 7.08
CA HIS A 79 0.87 -4.45 7.89
C HIS A 79 0.93 -2.94 7.62
N VAL A 80 -0.23 -2.29 7.53
CA VAL A 80 -0.33 -0.83 7.33
C VAL A 80 0.31 -0.09 8.51
N ARG A 81 1.02 1.02 8.24
CA ARG A 81 1.57 1.90 9.28
C ARG A 81 0.91 3.27 9.26
N HIS A 82 0.79 3.85 10.45
CA HIS A 82 0.33 5.21 10.68
C HIS A 82 1.13 6.23 9.86
N TYR A 83 2.45 6.03 9.74
CA TYR A 83 3.32 6.90 8.93
C TYR A 83 2.89 6.95 7.45
N ASP A 84 2.57 5.81 6.85
CA ASP A 84 2.19 5.73 5.44
C ASP A 84 0.81 6.36 5.19
N VAL A 85 -0.14 6.08 6.10
CA VAL A 85 -1.47 6.72 6.09
C VAL A 85 -1.32 8.23 6.21
N LEU A 86 -0.46 8.70 7.12
CA LEU A 86 -0.26 10.13 7.36
C LEU A 86 0.29 10.85 6.12
N LYS A 87 1.21 10.24 5.37
CA LYS A 87 1.67 10.78 4.10
C LYS A 87 0.52 10.97 3.11
N LEU A 88 -0.35 9.97 2.97
CA LEU A 88 -1.52 10.03 2.09
C LEU A 88 -2.58 11.04 2.57
N MET A 89 -2.69 11.26 3.88
CA MET A 89 -3.53 12.33 4.45
C MET A 89 -3.07 13.73 4.00
N HIS A 90 -1.82 13.92 3.58
CA HIS A 90 -1.29 15.21 3.10
C HIS A 90 -1.50 15.48 1.60
N VAL A 91 -2.02 14.52 0.82
CA VAL A 91 -2.33 14.70 -0.62
C VAL A 91 -3.49 15.69 -0.79
N LYS A 92 -3.28 16.90 -1.30
CA LYS A 92 -4.34 17.90 -1.44
C LYS A 92 -4.98 17.90 -2.82
N GLU A 93 -4.21 17.56 -3.86
CA GLU A 93 -4.74 17.48 -5.21
C GLU A 93 -5.67 16.25 -5.37
N PRO A 94 -6.71 16.35 -6.22
CA PRO A 94 -7.65 15.27 -6.43
C PRO A 94 -6.98 14.04 -7.06
N LEU A 95 -7.42 12.87 -6.64
CA LEU A 95 -7.05 11.59 -7.23
C LEU A 95 -8.22 11.06 -8.06
N ASP A 96 -7.92 10.40 -9.16
CA ASP A 96 -8.92 9.77 -10.02
C ASP A 96 -9.24 8.35 -9.53
N ILE A 97 -8.19 7.64 -9.09
CA ILE A 97 -8.25 6.26 -8.64
C ILE A 97 -7.50 6.14 -7.32
N PHE A 98 -8.06 5.38 -6.38
CA PHE A 98 -7.34 4.91 -5.21
C PHE A 98 -7.44 3.39 -5.07
N MET A 99 -6.35 2.76 -4.64
CA MET A 99 -6.28 1.32 -4.43
C MET A 99 -5.90 1.00 -2.98
N SER A 100 -6.60 0.07 -2.37
CA SER A 100 -6.20 -0.51 -1.08
C SER A 100 -6.38 -2.01 -1.13
N HIS A 101 -5.54 -2.79 -0.46
CA HIS A 101 -5.78 -4.24 -0.37
C HIS A 101 -7.05 -4.53 0.45
N ASP A 102 -7.08 -4.04 1.69
CA ASP A 102 -8.23 -4.16 2.58
C ASP A 102 -9.36 -3.21 2.17
N TRP A 103 -10.58 -3.62 2.49
CA TRP A 103 -11.76 -2.79 2.27
C TRP A 103 -11.79 -1.64 3.28
N PRO A 104 -12.29 -0.45 2.91
CA PRO A 104 -12.63 0.58 3.88
C PRO A 104 -13.65 0.07 4.90
N LEU A 105 -13.38 0.29 6.19
CA LEU A 105 -14.31 -0.06 7.27
C LEU A 105 -15.70 0.56 7.03
N GLY A 106 -16.74 -0.27 7.10
CA GLY A 106 -18.14 0.16 6.91
C GLY A 106 -18.58 0.32 5.45
N ILE A 107 -17.74 -0.06 4.47
CA ILE A 107 -18.10 0.05 3.04
C ILE A 107 -19.33 -0.79 2.67
N THR A 108 -19.63 -1.83 3.45
CA THR A 108 -20.77 -2.72 3.23
C THR A 108 -22.12 -2.01 3.29
N GLU A 109 -22.21 -0.91 4.03
CA GLU A 109 -23.41 -0.09 4.19
C GLU A 109 -23.81 0.65 2.89
N TYR A 110 -22.85 0.78 1.96
CA TYR A 110 -23.02 1.48 0.68
C TYR A 110 -23.28 0.52 -0.50
N GLY A 111 -23.46 -0.77 -0.22
CA GLY A 111 -23.70 -1.82 -1.20
C GLY A 111 -24.74 -2.82 -0.72
N ASN A 112 -24.89 -3.92 -1.45
CA ASN A 112 -25.85 -4.97 -1.09
C ASN A 112 -25.24 -5.92 -0.04
N TRP A 113 -25.25 -5.50 1.23
CA TRP A 113 -24.74 -6.30 2.34
C TRP A 113 -25.52 -7.62 2.54
N GLU A 114 -26.83 -7.65 2.24
CA GLU A 114 -27.64 -8.88 2.33
C GLU A 114 -27.12 -9.97 1.38
N ARG A 115 -26.73 -9.59 0.17
CA ARG A 115 -26.08 -10.49 -0.79
C ARG A 115 -24.73 -10.96 -0.27
N LEU A 116 -23.91 -10.04 0.26
CA LEU A 116 -22.61 -10.38 0.84
C LEU A 116 -22.76 -11.43 1.95
N LEU A 117 -23.69 -11.25 2.88
CA LEU A 117 -23.90 -12.20 3.98
C LEU A 117 -24.49 -13.53 3.53
N ARG A 118 -25.24 -13.55 2.42
CA ARG A 118 -25.71 -14.80 1.82
C ARG A 118 -24.57 -15.60 1.20
N GLU A 119 -23.62 -14.92 0.55
CA GLU A 119 -22.43 -15.54 -0.05
C GLU A 119 -21.38 -15.89 1.01
N LYS A 120 -21.23 -15.07 2.05
CA LYS A 120 -20.24 -15.21 3.14
C LYS A 120 -20.87 -14.96 4.51
N PRO A 121 -21.61 -15.94 5.07
CA PRO A 121 -22.30 -15.80 6.34
C PRO A 121 -21.39 -15.51 7.54
N PHE A 122 -20.11 -15.90 7.47
CA PHE A 122 -19.13 -15.65 8.53
C PHE A 122 -18.83 -14.17 8.77
N PHE A 123 -19.14 -13.29 7.80
CA PHE A 123 -19.02 -11.84 7.99
C PHE A 123 -20.20 -11.21 8.75
N THR A 124 -21.23 -11.96 9.11
CA THR A 124 -22.47 -11.43 9.72
C THR A 124 -22.18 -10.57 10.96
N GLU A 125 -21.41 -11.11 11.90
CA GLU A 125 -21.09 -10.39 13.14
C GLU A 125 -20.26 -9.13 12.86
N GLU A 126 -19.23 -9.24 12.02
CA GLU A 126 -18.35 -8.11 11.70
C GLU A 126 -19.06 -7.01 10.92
N VAL A 127 -19.99 -7.35 10.04
CA VAL A 127 -20.81 -6.39 9.30
C VAL A 127 -21.77 -5.67 10.26
N HIS A 128 -22.45 -6.41 11.14
CA HIS A 128 -23.38 -5.82 12.10
C HIS A 128 -22.68 -4.96 13.16
N GLN A 129 -21.50 -5.38 13.63
CA GLN A 129 -20.69 -4.61 14.58
C GLN A 129 -19.85 -3.50 13.93
N ARG A 130 -19.92 -3.35 12.60
CA ARG A 130 -19.12 -2.39 11.83
C ARG A 130 -17.60 -2.54 12.07
N LYS A 131 -17.14 -3.80 12.08
CA LYS A 131 -15.73 -4.20 12.26
C LYS A 131 -15.08 -4.72 10.97
N LEU A 132 -15.87 -5.07 9.95
CA LEU A 132 -15.34 -5.59 8.68
C LEU A 132 -14.58 -4.49 7.90
N GLY A 133 -13.27 -4.67 7.75
CA GLY A 133 -12.40 -3.81 6.94
C GLY A 133 -11.37 -3.01 7.74
N SER A 134 -10.77 -2.04 7.08
CA SER A 134 -9.63 -1.25 7.55
C SER A 134 -10.05 0.16 7.93
N GLU A 135 -9.80 0.53 9.19
CA GLU A 135 -9.97 1.91 9.69
C GLU A 135 -9.11 2.90 8.90
N SER A 136 -7.89 2.50 8.56
CA SER A 136 -6.95 3.33 7.79
C SER A 136 -7.49 3.64 6.39
N ALA A 137 -8.02 2.62 5.72
CA ALA A 137 -8.66 2.78 4.41
C ALA A 137 -9.92 3.65 4.50
N ALA A 138 -10.74 3.50 5.54
CA ALA A 138 -11.90 4.36 5.76
C ALA A 138 -11.52 5.84 6.00
N LYS A 139 -10.48 6.10 6.80
CA LYS A 139 -9.94 7.46 7.02
C LYS A 139 -9.51 8.09 5.70
N LEU A 140 -8.78 7.34 4.88
CA LEU A 140 -8.32 7.80 3.56
C LEU A 140 -9.46 8.00 2.57
N LEU A 141 -10.45 7.10 2.52
CA LEU A 141 -11.64 7.24 1.67
C LEU A 141 -12.40 8.53 2.00
N ASN A 142 -12.64 8.79 3.29
CA ASN A 142 -13.35 9.99 3.75
C ASN A 142 -12.60 11.29 3.45
N LYS A 143 -11.27 11.25 3.43
CA LYS A 143 -10.44 12.41 3.14
C LYS A 143 -10.24 12.64 1.63
N LEU A 144 -9.89 11.60 0.88
CA LEU A 144 -9.42 11.71 -0.51
C LEU A 144 -10.58 11.74 -1.50
N LYS A 145 -11.68 11.04 -1.20
CA LYS A 145 -12.92 11.01 -1.98
C LYS A 145 -12.69 10.83 -3.50
N PRO A 146 -11.84 9.87 -3.94
CA PRO A 146 -11.57 9.66 -5.36
C PRO A 146 -12.85 9.18 -6.07
N PRO A 147 -13.03 9.45 -7.37
CA PRO A 147 -14.13 8.89 -8.15
C PRO A 147 -14.16 7.36 -8.16
N TYR A 148 -13.00 6.70 -8.09
CA TYR A 148 -12.87 5.25 -8.06
C TYR A 148 -12.04 4.76 -6.88
N TRP A 149 -12.54 3.73 -6.18
CA TRP A 149 -11.80 3.02 -5.13
C TRP A 149 -11.83 1.51 -5.40
N PHE A 150 -10.67 0.87 -5.47
CA PHE A 150 -10.56 -0.56 -5.70
C PHE A 150 -9.95 -1.29 -4.51
N SER A 151 -10.56 -2.43 -4.15
CA SER A 151 -10.05 -3.31 -3.10
C SER A 151 -10.10 -4.80 -3.44
N ALA A 152 -9.47 -5.62 -2.59
CA ALA A 152 -9.41 -7.07 -2.76
C ALA A 152 -9.57 -7.75 -1.39
N HIS A 153 -8.72 -8.72 -1.06
CA HIS A 153 -8.61 -9.42 0.23
C HIS A 153 -9.76 -10.34 0.62
N LEU A 154 -11.01 -9.88 0.60
CA LEU A 154 -12.15 -10.64 1.14
C LEU A 154 -12.71 -11.70 0.18
N HIS A 155 -12.03 -11.94 -0.95
CA HIS A 155 -12.32 -12.98 -1.94
C HIS A 155 -13.81 -13.01 -2.33
N CYS A 156 -14.36 -11.84 -2.65
CA CYS A 156 -15.70 -11.69 -3.22
C CYS A 156 -15.79 -10.38 -4.00
N ARG A 157 -16.67 -10.38 -5.00
CA ARG A 157 -17.02 -9.15 -5.72
C ARG A 157 -18.01 -8.34 -4.91
N PHE A 158 -17.70 -7.07 -4.66
CA PHE A 158 -18.62 -6.17 -3.97
C PHE A 158 -18.59 -4.76 -4.56
N PRO A 159 -19.60 -4.38 -5.35
CA PRO A 159 -19.79 -3.01 -5.80
C PRO A 159 -20.53 -2.18 -4.73
N ALA A 160 -20.08 -0.95 -4.51
CA ALA A 160 -20.74 0.01 -3.65
C ALA A 160 -20.60 1.44 -4.19
N ILE A 161 -21.53 2.33 -3.81
CA ILE A 161 -21.53 3.74 -4.22
C ILE A 161 -21.61 4.61 -2.96
N ILE A 162 -20.58 5.42 -2.75
CA ILE A 162 -20.45 6.28 -1.57
C ILE A 162 -20.72 7.71 -1.99
N GLN A 163 -21.76 8.31 -1.41
CA GLN A 163 -22.10 9.72 -1.58
C GLN A 163 -21.49 10.52 -0.43
N HIS A 164 -20.53 11.42 -0.71
CA HIS A 164 -19.75 12.12 0.31
C HIS A 164 -20.43 13.39 0.84
N GLY A 165 -21.56 13.24 1.53
CA GLY A 165 -22.42 14.36 1.96
C GLY A 165 -23.51 14.68 0.93
N GLU A 166 -24.50 15.50 1.31
CA GLU A 166 -25.72 15.73 0.51
C GLU A 166 -25.43 16.19 -0.93
N ASP A 167 -24.46 17.09 -1.11
CA ASP A 167 -24.02 17.61 -2.43
C ASP A 167 -22.55 17.28 -2.75
N GLY A 168 -22.00 16.24 -2.12
CA GLY A 168 -20.60 15.86 -2.28
C GLY A 168 -20.29 15.08 -3.56
N PRO A 169 -18.99 14.83 -3.84
CA PRO A 169 -18.60 13.90 -4.88
C PRO A 169 -19.04 12.47 -4.53
N THR A 170 -19.13 11.63 -5.56
CA THR A 170 -19.44 10.21 -5.40
C THR A 170 -18.19 9.36 -5.65
N THR A 171 -17.93 8.38 -4.78
CA THR A 171 -16.92 7.33 -5.03
C THR A 171 -17.60 6.05 -5.46
N LYS A 172 -17.14 5.46 -6.56
CA LYS A 172 -17.50 4.11 -6.99
C LYS A 172 -16.50 3.12 -6.41
N PHE A 173 -16.95 2.32 -5.45
CA PHE A 173 -16.15 1.27 -4.85
C PHE A 173 -16.36 -0.05 -5.58
N LEU A 174 -15.28 -0.79 -5.80
CA LEU A 174 -15.35 -2.15 -6.29
C LEU A 174 -14.28 -3.01 -5.61
N ALA A 175 -14.73 -4.07 -4.94
CA ALA A 175 -13.88 -5.18 -4.57
C ALA A 175 -13.98 -6.32 -5.58
N LEU A 176 -12.87 -7.03 -5.79
CA LEU A 176 -12.78 -8.19 -6.67
C LEU A 176 -12.34 -9.46 -5.93
N ASP A 177 -12.66 -10.60 -6.54
CA ASP A 177 -12.32 -11.92 -6.04
C ASP A 177 -10.87 -12.32 -6.35
N LYS A 178 -10.41 -13.43 -5.77
CA LYS A 178 -9.12 -14.07 -6.10
C LYS A 178 -9.18 -14.64 -7.51
N CYS A 179 -8.04 -14.61 -8.22
CA CYS A 179 -7.87 -15.11 -9.58
C CYS A 179 -7.96 -16.65 -9.66
N LEU A 180 -9.13 -17.21 -9.34
CA LEU A 180 -9.45 -18.62 -9.40
C LEU A 180 -10.52 -18.88 -10.48
N PRO A 181 -10.57 -20.10 -11.05
CA PRO A 181 -11.58 -20.47 -12.03
C PRO A 181 -13.01 -20.17 -11.55
N GLY A 182 -13.86 -19.65 -12.45
CA GLY A 182 -15.27 -19.37 -12.15
C GLY A 182 -15.54 -18.17 -11.23
N ARG A 183 -14.51 -17.47 -10.72
CA ARG A 183 -14.67 -16.34 -9.80
C ARG A 183 -14.68 -14.97 -10.51
N ASN A 184 -15.29 -13.99 -9.87
CA ASN A 184 -15.42 -12.62 -10.40
C ASN A 184 -14.18 -11.76 -10.08
N PHE A 185 -13.01 -12.17 -10.60
CA PHE A 185 -11.72 -11.56 -10.27
C PHE A 185 -11.27 -10.42 -11.20
N LEU A 186 -11.94 -10.24 -12.35
CA LEU A 186 -11.56 -9.24 -13.36
C LEU A 186 -12.72 -8.31 -13.69
N GLN A 187 -12.43 -7.01 -13.73
CA GLN A 187 -13.33 -5.99 -14.24
C GLN A 187 -12.55 -5.07 -15.17
N VAL A 188 -13.13 -4.78 -16.34
CA VAL A 188 -12.65 -3.72 -17.24
C VAL A 188 -13.52 -2.49 -17.04
N ILE A 189 -12.88 -1.34 -16.92
CA ILE A 189 -13.54 -0.03 -16.81
C ILE A 189 -12.88 0.94 -17.78
N ASP A 190 -13.67 1.83 -18.35
CA ASP A 190 -13.20 2.89 -19.22
C ASP A 190 -13.16 4.21 -18.43
N ILE A 191 -11.97 4.79 -18.30
CA ILE A 191 -11.76 6.07 -17.62
C ILE A 191 -11.33 7.10 -18.68
N PRO A 192 -12.07 8.21 -18.83
CA PRO A 192 -11.70 9.26 -19.76
C PRO A 192 -10.30 9.82 -19.45
N SER A 193 -9.44 9.90 -20.45
CA SER A 193 -8.09 10.47 -20.33
C SER A 193 -7.78 11.37 -21.51
N ASN A 194 -6.91 12.35 -21.28
CA ASN A 194 -6.32 13.15 -22.33
C ASN A 194 -5.32 12.30 -23.15
N PRO A 195 -4.98 12.72 -24.38
CA PRO A 195 -3.94 12.06 -25.16
C PRO A 195 -2.61 11.95 -24.38
N GLY A 196 -1.94 10.81 -24.55
CA GLY A 196 -0.74 10.43 -23.80
C GLY A 196 0.50 11.31 -24.01
N PRO A 197 1.63 10.93 -23.39
CA PRO A 197 2.09 9.54 -23.30
C PRO A 197 1.45 8.72 -22.17
N TYR A 198 1.10 7.47 -22.49
CA TYR A 198 0.53 6.48 -21.54
C TYR A 198 1.66 5.69 -20.87
N GLU A 199 2.40 6.36 -20.01
CA GLU A 199 3.50 5.80 -19.23
C GLU A 199 3.35 6.17 -17.74
N ILE A 200 3.97 5.40 -16.85
CA ILE A 200 3.99 5.72 -15.42
C ILE A 200 4.96 6.87 -15.19
N GLN A 201 4.46 7.93 -14.55
CA GLN A 201 5.22 9.12 -14.20
C GLN A 201 5.12 9.39 -12.70
N TYR A 202 6.16 9.97 -12.15
CA TYR A 202 6.15 10.46 -10.77
C TYR A 202 5.14 11.60 -10.60
N ASP A 203 4.43 11.56 -9.48
CA ASP A 203 3.54 12.64 -9.07
C ASP A 203 4.30 13.71 -8.27
N GLU A 204 4.21 14.98 -8.70
CA GLU A 204 4.93 16.11 -8.10
C GLU A 204 4.62 16.27 -6.60
N GLU A 205 3.34 16.23 -6.23
CA GLU A 205 2.90 16.39 -4.85
C GLU A 205 3.36 15.23 -3.98
N TRP A 206 3.26 13.99 -4.47
CA TRP A 206 3.71 12.82 -3.72
C TRP A 206 5.21 12.77 -3.49
N LEU A 207 6.02 13.18 -4.47
CA LEU A 207 7.46 13.32 -4.28
C LEU A 207 7.80 14.37 -3.22
N ALA A 208 7.07 15.49 -3.21
CA ALA A 208 7.25 16.55 -2.21
C ALA A 208 6.89 16.05 -0.80
N ILE A 209 5.75 15.36 -0.65
CA ILE A 209 5.35 14.72 0.61
C ILE A 209 6.41 13.70 1.03
N THR A 210 6.88 12.85 0.12
CA THR A 210 7.89 11.83 0.43
C THR A 210 9.20 12.46 0.90
N ARG A 211 9.64 13.56 0.27
CA ARG A 211 10.81 14.31 0.70
C ARG A 211 10.64 14.92 2.08
N ARG A 212 9.50 15.58 2.32
CA ARG A 212 9.19 16.22 3.61
C ARG A 212 9.16 15.23 4.77
N PHE A 213 8.61 14.04 4.55
CA PHE A 213 8.47 13.01 5.58
C PHE A 213 9.74 12.20 5.83
N ASN A 214 10.73 12.25 4.94
CA ASN A 214 11.88 11.34 4.98
C ASN A 214 12.66 11.42 6.30
N SER A 215 12.81 12.60 6.90
CA SER A 215 13.51 12.77 8.18
C SER A 215 12.78 12.14 9.37
N ALA A 216 11.47 11.92 9.24
CA ALA A 216 10.62 11.36 10.28
C ALA A 216 10.26 9.89 10.01
N PHE A 217 10.95 9.20 9.09
CA PHE A 217 10.68 7.81 8.75
C PHE A 217 10.91 6.89 9.97
N PRO A 218 9.86 6.29 10.57
CA PRO A 218 10.02 5.42 11.73
C PRO A 218 10.54 4.04 11.30
N LEU A 219 11.71 3.66 11.82
CA LEU A 219 12.38 2.39 11.48
C LEU A 219 12.47 1.40 12.66
N THR A 220 11.86 1.73 13.80
CA THR A 220 11.96 0.94 15.03
C THR A 220 10.64 0.26 15.38
N ARG A 221 10.68 -0.74 16.26
CA ARG A 221 9.47 -1.38 16.82
C ARG A 221 8.67 -0.46 17.74
N MET A 222 9.29 0.64 18.19
CA MET A 222 8.66 1.54 19.14
C MET A 222 7.49 2.26 18.48
N PRO A 223 6.33 2.34 19.16
CA PRO A 223 5.23 3.15 18.67
C PRO A 223 5.66 4.60 18.45
N CYS A 224 5.36 5.15 17.28
CA CYS A 224 5.61 6.52 16.89
C CYS A 224 4.30 7.12 16.36
N THR A 225 3.75 8.08 17.10
CA THR A 225 2.59 8.86 16.65
C THR A 225 3.09 10.22 16.20
N ILE A 226 3.15 10.39 14.88
CA ILE A 226 3.42 11.70 14.27
C ILE A 226 2.10 12.46 14.25
N ARG A 227 2.11 13.72 14.69
CA ARG A 227 0.88 14.52 14.66
C ARG A 227 0.47 14.83 13.24
N ASN A 228 -0.83 14.77 12.96
CA ASN A 228 -1.42 15.22 11.71
C ASN A 228 -1.60 16.74 11.72
N GLU A 229 -0.49 17.46 11.88
CA GLU A 229 -0.44 18.91 11.70
C GLU A 229 -0.24 19.19 10.21
N GLU A 230 -0.88 20.25 9.68
CA GLU A 230 -0.68 20.61 8.28
C GLU A 230 0.81 20.94 8.03
N LEU A 231 1.50 20.03 7.36
CA LEU A 231 2.86 20.27 6.94
C LEU A 231 2.85 21.13 5.67
N ASP A 232 3.51 22.27 5.74
CA ASP A 232 3.84 23.03 4.55
C ASP A 232 4.89 22.27 3.73
N ILE A 233 4.49 21.86 2.53
CA ILE A 233 5.33 21.16 1.56
C ILE A 233 5.72 22.06 0.37
N GLN A 234 5.41 23.36 0.43
CA GLN A 234 5.52 24.23 -0.74
C GLN A 234 6.95 24.38 -1.25
N ASP A 235 7.92 24.49 -0.34
CA ASP A 235 9.34 24.53 -0.69
C ASP A 235 9.81 23.22 -1.32
N ASP A 236 9.47 22.08 -0.71
CA ASP A 236 9.76 20.75 -1.26
C ASP A 236 9.11 20.55 -2.64
N ARG A 237 7.90 21.07 -2.82
CA ARG A 237 7.14 20.98 -4.07
C ARG A 237 7.75 21.83 -5.18
N GLN A 238 8.17 23.06 -4.90
CA GLN A 238 8.90 23.90 -5.86
C GLN A 238 10.23 23.24 -6.24
N TRP A 239 10.94 22.69 -5.27
CA TRP A 239 12.17 21.96 -5.50
C TRP A 239 11.95 20.73 -6.39
N VAL A 240 10.96 19.89 -6.09
CA VAL A 240 10.61 18.71 -6.89
C VAL A 240 10.21 19.11 -8.31
N ARG A 241 9.41 20.16 -8.48
CA ARG A 241 9.03 20.68 -9.79
C ARG A 241 10.26 21.04 -10.63
N SER A 242 11.25 21.69 -10.03
CA SER A 242 12.50 22.02 -10.73
C SER A 242 13.26 20.76 -11.20
N LYS A 243 13.29 19.70 -10.38
CA LYS A 243 13.91 18.42 -10.72
C LYS A 243 13.17 17.68 -11.81
N LEU A 244 11.83 17.65 -11.75
CA LEU A 244 10.99 17.03 -12.77
C LEU A 244 11.09 17.76 -14.12
N ASN A 245 11.17 19.09 -14.11
CA ASN A 245 11.38 19.88 -15.33
C ASN A 245 12.74 19.62 -15.97
N ALA A 246 13.79 19.39 -15.17
CA ALA A 246 15.14 19.14 -15.67
C ALA A 246 15.33 17.70 -16.20
N ARG A 247 14.77 16.70 -15.50
CA ARG A 247 15.03 15.26 -15.76
C ARG A 247 13.86 14.55 -16.46
N GLY A 248 12.67 15.12 -16.42
CA GLY A 248 11.42 14.48 -16.85
C GLY A 248 10.75 13.66 -15.74
N ALA A 249 9.43 13.49 -15.87
CA ALA A 249 8.60 12.83 -14.85
C ALA A 249 8.53 11.31 -14.98
N LYS A 250 8.95 10.72 -16.09
CA LYS A 250 8.95 9.26 -16.31
C LYS A 250 9.69 8.51 -15.20
N THR A 251 9.16 7.40 -14.70
CA THR A 251 9.88 6.61 -13.67
C THR A 251 11.20 6.03 -14.18
N PHE A 252 12.10 5.61 -13.28
CA PHE A 252 13.29 4.87 -13.69
C PHE A 252 12.92 3.53 -14.34
N ASP A 253 13.74 3.05 -15.27
CA ASP A 253 13.49 1.79 -15.97
C ASP A 253 13.65 0.58 -15.02
N PHE A 254 13.04 -0.54 -15.41
CA PHE A 254 13.16 -1.79 -14.67
C PHE A 254 14.61 -2.27 -14.62
N VAL A 255 15.07 -2.57 -13.41
CA VAL A 255 16.35 -3.28 -13.17
C VAL A 255 16.03 -4.60 -12.49
N GLN A 256 16.46 -5.69 -13.13
CA GLN A 256 16.25 -7.04 -12.62
C GLN A 256 17.12 -7.26 -11.38
N THR A 257 16.46 -7.54 -10.25
CA THR A 257 17.12 -7.82 -8.97
C THR A 257 17.12 -9.30 -8.61
N ALA A 258 16.24 -10.10 -9.21
CA ALA A 258 16.13 -11.54 -8.97
C ALA A 258 15.92 -12.30 -10.29
N PRO A 259 16.36 -13.57 -10.41
CA PRO A 259 16.04 -14.40 -11.55
C PRO A 259 14.52 -14.63 -11.67
N PRO A 260 13.95 -14.74 -12.89
CA PRO A 260 12.56 -15.13 -13.06
C PRO A 260 12.34 -16.56 -12.54
N TYR A 261 11.11 -16.85 -12.12
CA TYR A 261 10.72 -18.21 -11.78
C TYR A 261 10.84 -19.11 -13.01
N ASP A 262 11.47 -20.27 -12.83
CA ASP A 262 11.63 -21.30 -13.85
C ASP A 262 11.09 -22.62 -13.28
N PRO A 263 9.93 -23.11 -13.75
CA PRO A 263 9.31 -24.33 -13.22
C PRO A 263 10.13 -25.59 -13.52
N SER A 264 11.06 -25.52 -14.48
CA SER A 264 11.93 -26.65 -14.83
C SER A 264 13.15 -26.78 -13.91
N ARG A 265 13.43 -25.77 -13.09
CA ARG A 265 14.54 -25.78 -12.14
C ARG A 265 14.04 -26.10 -10.73
N PRO A 266 14.74 -26.97 -9.98
CA PRO A 266 14.43 -27.14 -8.57
C PRO A 266 14.57 -25.79 -7.86
N VAL A 267 13.64 -25.52 -6.94
CA VAL A 267 13.63 -24.29 -6.15
C VAL A 267 14.88 -24.27 -5.28
N TYR A 268 15.94 -23.62 -5.75
CA TYR A 268 17.16 -23.43 -4.99
C TYR A 268 16.88 -22.34 -3.94
N ASN A 269 17.09 -22.66 -2.67
CA ASN A 269 17.19 -21.66 -1.61
C ASN A 269 18.66 -21.20 -1.59
N PRO A 270 19.03 -20.10 -2.27
CA PRO A 270 20.39 -19.61 -2.17
C PRO A 270 20.69 -19.28 -0.70
N PRO A 271 21.95 -19.47 -0.26
CA PRO A 271 22.38 -18.99 1.05
C PRO A 271 22.00 -17.51 1.20
N ILE A 272 21.57 -17.11 2.41
CA ILE A 272 21.07 -15.77 2.75
C ILE A 272 21.91 -14.72 2.02
N ALA A 273 21.38 -14.14 0.95
CA ALA A 273 22.13 -13.11 0.24
C ALA A 273 22.28 -11.91 1.17
N VAL A 274 23.47 -11.32 1.12
CA VAL A 274 23.73 -10.02 1.73
C VAL A 274 22.61 -9.07 1.28
N PRO A 275 21.94 -8.35 2.20
CA PRO A 275 20.96 -7.35 1.83
C PRO A 275 21.59 -6.38 0.83
N CYS A 276 21.23 -6.49 -0.45
CA CYS A 276 21.65 -5.55 -1.46
C CYS A 276 20.63 -4.43 -1.53
N ARG A 277 21.09 -3.18 -1.61
CA ARG A 277 20.20 -2.05 -1.87
C ARG A 277 19.51 -2.23 -3.21
N ASN A 278 18.28 -1.76 -3.32
CA ASN A 278 17.53 -1.89 -4.57
C ASN A 278 18.03 -0.78 -5.50
N PRO A 279 18.58 -1.09 -6.69
CA PRO A 279 19.14 -0.07 -7.57
C PRO A 279 18.08 0.95 -8.04
N GLN A 280 16.81 0.55 -8.13
CA GLN A 280 15.71 1.48 -8.46
C GLN A 280 15.39 2.39 -7.28
N THR A 281 15.39 1.88 -6.04
CA THR A 281 15.26 2.69 -4.82
C THR A 281 16.44 3.66 -4.66
N GLU A 282 17.67 3.21 -4.95
CA GLU A 282 18.84 4.07 -4.91
C GLU A 282 18.73 5.21 -5.93
N SER A 283 18.35 4.88 -7.17
CA SER A 283 18.13 5.89 -8.22
C SER A 283 17.03 6.89 -7.83
N PHE A 284 15.95 6.39 -7.22
CA PHE A 284 14.85 7.22 -6.71
C PHE A 284 15.29 8.18 -5.60
N LEU A 285 16.00 7.66 -4.60
CA LEU A 285 16.48 8.49 -3.48
C LEU A 285 17.58 9.45 -3.91
N GLN A 286 18.47 9.05 -4.82
CA GLN A 286 19.46 9.94 -5.41
C GLN A 286 18.80 11.08 -6.18
N PHE A 287 17.75 10.80 -6.95
CA PHE A 287 16.98 11.83 -7.65
C PHE A 287 16.34 12.84 -6.70
N LEU A 288 15.85 12.37 -5.55
CA LEU A 288 15.28 13.22 -4.49
C LEU A 288 16.32 13.82 -3.54
N GLU A 289 17.62 13.53 -3.72
CA GLU A 289 18.70 13.91 -2.81
C GLU A 289 18.43 13.51 -1.36
N LEU A 290 17.92 12.29 -1.17
CA LEU A 290 17.57 11.72 0.13
C LEU A 290 18.53 10.61 0.56
N PRO A 291 18.81 10.47 1.86
CA PRO A 291 19.60 9.34 2.37
C PRO A 291 18.83 8.01 2.26
N TYR A 292 19.57 6.92 2.07
CA TYR A 292 19.03 5.56 2.11
C TYR A 292 18.83 5.10 3.56
N LEU A 293 17.67 5.42 4.14
CA LEU A 293 17.41 5.17 5.56
C LEU A 293 17.11 3.70 5.88
N LEU A 294 16.73 2.87 4.91
CA LEU A 294 16.36 1.47 5.16
C LEU A 294 17.53 0.61 5.68
N ASP A 295 18.77 1.04 5.49
CA ASP A 295 19.97 0.41 6.08
C ASP A 295 20.19 0.77 7.54
N SER A 296 19.55 1.84 8.01
CA SER A 296 19.79 2.37 9.35
C SER A 296 19.15 1.44 10.37
N SER A 297 19.97 0.83 11.21
CA SER A 297 19.57 0.11 12.42
C SER A 297 19.43 1.03 13.64
N ASN A 298 19.29 2.35 13.42
CA ASN A 298 19.48 3.33 14.49
C ASN A 298 18.27 3.38 15.46
N PRO A 299 18.49 3.12 16.77
CA PRO A 299 17.47 3.26 17.82
C PRO A 299 17.28 4.72 18.28
N GLY A 300 18.12 5.66 17.82
CA GLY A 300 18.11 7.06 18.24
C GLY A 300 17.29 7.93 17.30
N GLY A 301 16.05 8.23 17.68
CA GLY A 301 15.24 9.25 17.03
C GLY A 301 15.90 10.63 17.17
N VAL A 302 15.89 11.40 16.09
CA VAL A 302 16.17 12.84 16.15
C VAL A 302 14.96 13.49 16.84
N ASP A 303 15.22 14.24 17.90
CA ASP A 303 14.19 14.92 18.71
C ASP A 303 13.32 15.84 17.84
N ILE A 304 12.14 15.38 17.47
CA ILE A 304 11.05 16.21 16.97
C ILE A 304 9.92 16.07 17.98
N ASN A 305 9.75 17.10 18.83
CA ASN A 305 8.68 17.32 19.82
C ASN A 305 7.70 16.15 19.99
N VAL A 306 8.17 15.08 20.65
CA VAL A 306 7.37 13.92 21.02
C VAL A 306 6.68 14.25 22.35
N SER A 307 5.36 14.46 22.32
CA SER A 307 4.58 14.52 23.57
C SER A 307 4.30 13.08 24.02
N SER A 308 5.00 12.62 25.05
CA SER A 308 4.72 11.36 25.71
C SER A 308 3.45 11.47 26.55
N SER A 309 2.30 11.07 26.01
CA SER A 309 1.10 10.83 26.82
C SER A 309 1.12 9.38 27.29
N GLN A 310 1.07 9.18 28.61
CA GLN A 310 1.02 7.89 29.28
C GLN A 310 -0.11 7.01 28.71
N ALA A 311 0.25 5.81 28.26
CA ALA A 311 -0.71 4.80 27.83
C ALA A 311 -1.39 4.14 29.04
N ALA A 312 -2.71 4.05 28.99
CA ALA A 312 -3.53 3.26 29.90
C ALA A 312 -3.24 1.75 29.74
N PRO A 313 -3.54 0.91 30.75
CA PRO A 313 -3.16 -0.50 30.72
C PRO A 313 -3.93 -1.24 29.62
N ALA A 314 -3.18 -1.95 28.77
CA ALA A 314 -3.72 -2.85 27.78
C ALA A 314 -4.47 -4.00 28.49
N LEU A 315 -5.75 -4.14 28.18
CA LEU A 315 -6.54 -5.31 28.52
C LEU A 315 -7.00 -6.00 27.23
N ASP A 316 -6.88 -7.32 27.34
CA ASP A 316 -7.32 -8.44 26.52
C ASP A 316 -6.75 -8.68 25.12
N ASN A 317 -6.18 -9.87 25.07
CA ASN A 317 -5.50 -10.58 24.02
C ASN A 317 -6.54 -11.40 23.27
N ASP A 318 -7.31 -10.76 22.40
CA ASP A 318 -8.16 -11.47 21.43
C ASP A 318 -7.39 -11.59 20.11
N ASP A 319 -6.46 -12.54 20.10
CA ASP A 319 -5.94 -13.13 18.87
C ASP A 319 -7.09 -13.92 18.21
N ILE A 320 -7.87 -13.23 17.38
CA ILE A 320 -8.67 -13.91 16.37
C ILE A 320 -7.70 -14.21 15.22
N GLU A 321 -7.20 -15.44 15.21
CA GLU A 321 -6.69 -16.09 14.01
C GLU A 321 -7.81 -16.03 12.96
N LEU A 322 -7.72 -15.06 12.05
CA LEU A 322 -8.30 -15.25 10.73
C LEU A 322 -7.60 -16.50 10.19
N PRO A 323 -8.35 -17.53 9.76
CA PRO A 323 -7.74 -18.76 9.28
C PRO A 323 -6.67 -18.37 8.28
N ASP A 324 -5.48 -18.98 8.45
CA ASP A 324 -4.43 -18.98 7.44
C ASP A 324 -5.09 -19.14 6.07
N GLU A 325 -4.51 -18.49 5.06
CA GLU A 325 -4.89 -18.72 3.66
C GLU A 325 -5.15 -20.21 3.49
N VAL A 326 -6.43 -20.60 3.47
CA VAL A 326 -6.80 -21.97 3.12
C VAL A 326 -6.30 -22.03 1.69
N GLU A 327 -5.18 -22.73 1.52
CA GLU A 327 -4.91 -23.45 0.29
C GLU A 327 -6.18 -24.28 0.11
N ASP A 328 -7.09 -23.77 -0.72
CA ASP A 328 -8.14 -24.57 -1.33
C ASP A 328 -7.39 -25.60 -2.20
N ASP A 329 -6.78 -26.60 -1.56
CA ASP A 329 -6.39 -27.87 -2.16
C ASP A 329 -7.71 -28.62 -2.42
N GLU A 330 -8.50 -28.14 -3.38
CA GLU A 330 -9.43 -29.00 -4.08
C GLU A 330 -8.63 -29.68 -5.20
N ASP A 331 -7.96 -30.77 -4.81
CA ASP A 331 -7.67 -31.89 -5.70
C ASP A 331 -9.01 -32.41 -6.25
N ASP A 332 -9.50 -31.81 -7.34
CA ASP A 332 -10.46 -32.48 -8.21
C ASP A 332 -9.68 -33.36 -9.19
N GLU A 333 -9.31 -34.56 -8.72
CA GLU A 333 -9.14 -35.72 -9.58
C GLU A 333 -10.52 -36.10 -10.15
N GLU A 334 -10.70 -35.95 -11.47
CA GLU A 334 -11.44 -36.93 -12.28
C GLU A 334 -10.53 -37.52 -13.36
#